data_AF-A0A401TGH4-F1
#
_entry.id   AF-A0A401TGH4-F1
#
_cell.length_a   1.000
_cell.length_b   1.000
_cell.length_c   1.000
_cell.angle_alpha   90.00
_cell.angle_beta   90.00
_cell.angle_gamma   90.00
#
_symmetry.space_group_name_H-M   'P 1'
#
loop_
_entity.id
_entity.type
_entity.pdbx_description
1 polymer ?
#
loop_
_entity_poly.entity_id
_entity_poly.type
_entity_poly.pdbx_seq_one_letter_code
_entity_poly.pdbx_strand_id
1 'polypeptide(L)'
;VWCNNSQLPADHLVAGSFETAARLLHDQVGVVNFAPYKSLFLQAFARGRSVYQALPCLPTMYGYPQRNWKEAGLKSGLPAVGLKLSDLIQRLQVCYQLTTAGKFEEAVERFRLILLSIPLLVVDNKQEIAEVRQRNGKGRSLPLSPTDRRELGAEIGEGGDAEMGSRD
;
A
#
# COMPACT_ATOMS: atom_id res chain seq x y z
N VAL A 1 11.75 -0.85 -21.62
CA VAL A 1 10.35 -0.60 -22.05
C VAL A 1 9.48 -0.28 -20.85
N TRP A 2 9.28 -1.21 -19.91
CA TRP A 2 8.41 -1.00 -18.73
C TRP A 2 8.79 0.22 -17.87
N CYS A 3 10.07 0.37 -17.50
CA CYS A 3 10.54 1.52 -16.71
C CYS A 3 10.39 2.89 -17.40
N ASN A 4 10.25 2.92 -18.73
CA ASN A 4 10.09 4.16 -19.47
C ASN A 4 8.61 4.54 -19.62
N ASN A 5 7.73 3.54 -19.61
CA ASN A 5 6.29 3.72 -19.85
C ASN A 5 5.49 3.88 -18.55
N SER A 6 6.08 3.55 -17.41
CA SER A 6 5.42 3.60 -16.11
C SER A 6 6.19 4.48 -15.14
N GLN A 7 5.47 5.10 -14.21
CA GLN A 7 6.00 5.84 -13.05
C GLN A 7 5.57 5.18 -11.74
N LEU A 8 5.10 3.93 -11.81
CA LEU A 8 4.65 3.15 -10.66
C LEU A 8 5.82 2.34 -10.10
N PRO A 9 6.13 2.45 -8.80
CA PRO A 9 7.23 1.68 -8.21
C PRO A 9 7.13 0.18 -8.47
N ALA A 10 5.91 -0.38 -8.42
CA ALA A 10 5.65 -1.79 -8.66
C ALA A 10 6.14 -2.27 -10.04
N ASP A 11 5.96 -1.45 -11.08
CA ASP A 11 6.35 -1.81 -12.45
C ASP A 11 7.88 -1.81 -12.61
N HIS A 12 8.57 -0.90 -11.92
CA HIS A 12 10.03 -0.86 -11.89
C HIS A 12 10.62 -2.04 -11.11
N LEU A 13 9.98 -2.47 -10.02
CA LEU A 13 10.37 -3.67 -9.28
C LEU A 13 10.23 -4.94 -10.12
N VAL A 14 9.11 -5.08 -10.83
CA VAL A 14 8.85 -6.20 -11.73
C VAL A 14 9.85 -6.22 -12.90
N ALA A 15 10.28 -5.04 -13.36
CA ALA A 15 11.33 -4.90 -14.36
C ALA A 15 12.75 -5.21 -13.84
N GLY A 16 12.94 -5.34 -12.52
CA GLY A 16 14.25 -5.55 -11.88
C GLY A 16 15.06 -4.29 -11.64
N SER A 17 14.49 -3.11 -11.89
CA SER A 17 15.15 -1.81 -11.70
C SER A 17 14.90 -1.27 -10.29
N PHE A 18 15.55 -1.89 -9.30
CA PHE A 18 15.36 -1.58 -7.88
C PHE A 18 15.71 -0.13 -7.53
N GLU A 19 16.75 0.44 -8.13
CA GLU A 19 17.18 1.81 -7.89
C GLU A 19 16.08 2.81 -8.26
N THR A 20 15.54 2.70 -9.47
CA THR A 20 14.45 3.58 -9.93
C THR A 20 13.18 3.39 -9.11
N ALA A 21 12.87 2.16 -8.69
CA ALA A 21 11.72 1.90 -7.82
C ALA A 21 11.89 2.53 -6.43
N ALA A 22 13.10 2.42 -5.85
CA ALA A 22 13.43 3.02 -4.57
C ALA A 22 13.34 4.55 -4.63
N ARG A 23 13.84 5.15 -5.72
CA ARG A 23 13.71 6.59 -5.95
C ARG A 23 12.24 7.03 -6.04
N LEU A 24 11.41 6.31 -6.81
CA LEU A 24 9.97 6.62 -6.88
C LEU A 24 9.28 6.47 -5.51
N LEU A 25 9.63 5.47 -4.71
CA LEU A 25 9.10 5.31 -3.35
C LEU A 25 9.58 6.41 -2.39
N HIS A 26 10.82 6.85 -2.53
CA HIS A 26 11.36 7.97 -1.78
C HIS A 26 10.64 9.27 -2.13
N ASP A 27 10.52 9.57 -3.43
CA ASP A 27 9.94 10.82 -3.92
C ASP A 27 8.42 10.90 -3.70
N GLN A 28 7.69 9.77 -3.83
CA GLN A 28 6.22 9.75 -3.72
C GLN A 28 5.72 9.52 -2.29
N VAL A 29 6.41 8.71 -1.48
CA VAL A 29 5.92 8.25 -0.17
C VAL A 29 6.88 8.63 0.97
N GLY A 30 8.08 9.13 0.66
CA GLY A 30 9.08 9.50 1.68
C GLY A 30 9.77 8.31 2.33
N VAL A 31 9.83 7.16 1.64
CA VAL A 31 10.52 5.98 2.18
C VAL A 31 12.03 6.23 2.22
N VAL A 32 12.61 6.18 3.41
CA VAL A 32 14.07 6.28 3.63
C VAL A 32 14.71 4.95 3.97
N ASN A 33 13.97 4.09 4.68
CA ASN A 33 14.45 2.77 5.08
C ASN A 33 13.82 1.67 4.22
N PHE A 34 14.64 1.05 3.36
CA PHE A 34 14.23 -0.03 2.47
C PHE A 34 14.48 -1.44 3.03
N ALA A 35 15.07 -1.58 4.23
CA ALA A 35 15.27 -2.87 4.87
C ALA A 35 13.98 -3.74 4.97
N PRO A 36 12.83 -3.21 5.42
CA PRO A 36 11.59 -4.00 5.49
C PRO A 36 10.98 -4.31 4.11
N TYR A 37 11.39 -3.59 3.06
CA TYR A 37 10.90 -3.78 1.70
C TYR A 37 11.61 -4.91 0.94
N LYS A 38 12.76 -5.38 1.42
CA LYS A 38 13.62 -6.36 0.72
C LYS A 38 12.84 -7.60 0.27
N SER A 39 12.05 -8.19 1.16
CA SER A 39 11.25 -9.38 0.85
C SER A 39 10.21 -9.09 -0.24
N LEU A 40 9.49 -7.97 -0.12
CA LEU A 40 8.47 -7.57 -1.09
C LEU A 40 9.07 -7.27 -2.47
N PHE A 41 10.24 -6.64 -2.52
CA PHE A 41 10.93 -6.33 -3.77
C PHE A 41 11.37 -7.59 -4.51
N LEU A 42 11.96 -8.55 -3.78
CA LEU A 42 12.37 -9.83 -4.36
C LEU A 42 11.17 -10.65 -4.83
N GLN A 43 10.08 -10.68 -4.06
CA GLN A 43 8.84 -11.33 -4.47
C GLN A 43 8.23 -10.69 -5.73
N ALA A 44 8.23 -9.35 -5.81
CA ALA A 44 7.74 -8.63 -6.98
C ALA A 44 8.60 -8.88 -8.22
N PHE A 45 9.93 -8.98 -8.07
CA PHE A 45 10.84 -9.32 -9.15
C PHE A 45 10.66 -10.77 -9.63
N ALA A 46 10.51 -11.71 -8.70
CA ALA A 46 10.36 -13.13 -9.01
C ALA A 46 9.10 -13.42 -9.85
N ARG A 47 8.00 -12.70 -9.60
CA ARG A 47 6.75 -12.86 -10.39
C ARG A 47 6.77 -12.16 -11.75
N GLY A 48 7.81 -11.38 -12.05
CA GLY A 48 7.83 -10.49 -13.20
C GLY A 48 8.07 -11.16 -14.55
N ARG A 49 8.60 -12.38 -14.55
CA ARG A 49 9.04 -13.10 -15.74
C ARG A 49 8.61 -14.55 -15.66
N SER A 50 8.10 -15.09 -16.76
CA SER A 50 7.95 -16.52 -16.95
C SER A 50 9.19 -17.10 -17.63
N VAL A 51 9.45 -18.37 -17.41
CA VAL A 51 10.58 -19.09 -18.02
C VAL A 51 10.02 -20.26 -18.80
N TYR A 52 10.49 -20.45 -20.02
CA TYR A 52 10.11 -21.59 -20.84
C TYR A 52 11.31 -22.11 -21.63
N GLN A 53 11.30 -23.41 -21.92
CA GLN A 53 12.35 -24.08 -22.67
C GLN A 53 11.86 -24.32 -24.08
N ALA A 54 12.52 -23.72 -25.08
CA ALA A 54 12.14 -23.91 -26.48
C ALA A 54 12.65 -25.26 -27.01
N LEU A 55 13.93 -25.56 -26.76
CA LEU A 55 14.61 -26.77 -27.23
C LEU A 55 15.37 -27.42 -26.05
N PRO A 56 15.48 -28.76 -26.02
CA PRO A 56 16.32 -29.43 -25.04
C PRO A 56 17.78 -28.99 -25.17
N CYS A 57 18.47 -28.90 -24.03
CA CYS A 57 19.89 -28.57 -23.93
C CYS A 57 20.29 -27.14 -24.37
N LEU A 58 19.33 -26.24 -24.63
CA LEU A 58 19.60 -24.81 -24.83
C LEU A 58 19.21 -23.98 -23.61
N PRO A 59 19.79 -22.78 -23.42
CA PRO A 59 19.39 -21.86 -22.38
C PRO A 59 17.89 -21.55 -22.43
N THR A 60 17.27 -21.43 -21.26
CA THR A 60 15.85 -21.11 -21.14
C THR A 60 15.55 -19.69 -21.61
N MET A 61 14.39 -19.52 -22.24
CA MET A 61 13.90 -18.22 -22.69
C MET A 61 13.00 -17.59 -21.63
N TYR A 62 12.96 -16.26 -21.60
CA TYR A 62 12.14 -15.49 -20.68
C TYR A 62 10.92 -14.90 -21.39
N GLY A 63 9.75 -15.13 -20.82
CA GLY A 63 8.51 -14.45 -21.17
C GLY A 63 8.24 -13.29 -20.22
N TYR A 64 7.77 -12.17 -20.78
CA TYR A 64 7.47 -10.95 -20.03
C TYR A 64 5.97 -10.67 -20.13
N PRO A 65 5.14 -11.21 -19.22
CA PRO A 65 3.69 -11.05 -19.29
C PRO A 65 3.29 -9.58 -19.10
N GLN A 66 2.36 -9.11 -19.92
CA GLN A 66 1.96 -7.70 -19.97
C GLN A 66 0.48 -7.53 -19.66
N ARG A 67 0.12 -6.50 -18.89
CA ARG A 67 -1.30 -6.21 -18.60
C ARG A 67 -2.05 -5.75 -19.85
N ASN A 68 -1.38 -5.03 -20.74
CA ASN A 68 -1.92 -4.50 -21.99
C ASN A 68 -1.50 -5.33 -23.21
N TRP A 69 -1.37 -6.65 -23.07
CA TRP A 69 -0.84 -7.54 -24.12
C TRP A 69 -1.53 -7.43 -25.50
N LYS A 70 -2.79 -6.97 -25.55
CA LYS A 70 -3.53 -6.75 -26.81
C LYS A 70 -3.08 -5.50 -27.59
N GLU A 71 -2.60 -4.47 -26.89
CA GLU A 71 -2.34 -3.13 -27.45
C GLU A 71 -0.89 -2.66 -27.26
N ALA A 72 -0.10 -3.39 -26.46
CA ALA A 72 1.25 -3.04 -26.06
C ALA A 72 2.27 -2.91 -27.20
N GLY A 73 2.05 -3.65 -28.30
CA GLY A 73 3.05 -3.80 -29.36
C GLY A 73 4.47 -4.04 -28.80
N LEU A 74 5.47 -3.44 -29.42
CA LEU A 74 6.87 -3.55 -28.99
C LEU A 74 7.32 -2.46 -28.00
N LYS A 75 6.58 -1.34 -27.93
CA LYS A 75 7.04 -0.11 -27.26
C LYS A 75 6.14 0.37 -26.14
N SER A 76 4.85 0.04 -26.11
CA SER A 76 3.90 0.53 -25.09
C SER A 76 3.57 -0.51 -24.02
N GLY A 77 4.29 -1.62 -23.96
CA GLY A 77 4.08 -2.67 -22.97
C GLY A 77 4.19 -2.19 -21.52
N LEU A 78 3.34 -2.75 -20.67
CA LEU A 78 3.30 -2.55 -19.23
C LEU A 78 3.23 -3.92 -18.54
N PRO A 79 3.92 -4.13 -17.41
CA PRO A 79 3.99 -5.43 -16.77
C PRO A 79 2.63 -5.89 -16.23
N ALA A 80 2.46 -7.20 -16.06
CA ALA A 80 1.27 -7.77 -15.47
C ALA A 80 1.11 -7.40 -13.98
N VAL A 81 -0.14 -7.13 -13.56
CA VAL A 81 -0.47 -6.77 -12.18
C VAL A 81 -0.55 -8.04 -11.32
N GLY A 82 0.39 -8.20 -10.39
CA GLY A 82 0.42 -9.35 -9.49
C GLY A 82 -0.09 -9.11 -8.07
N LEU A 83 -0.47 -7.87 -7.72
CA LEU A 83 -1.06 -7.55 -6.41
C LEU A 83 -2.24 -6.60 -6.65
N LYS A 84 -3.44 -7.05 -6.30
CA LYS A 84 -4.68 -6.28 -6.43
C LYS A 84 -5.20 -5.80 -5.08
N LEU A 85 -6.12 -4.84 -5.11
CA LEU A 85 -6.73 -4.30 -3.89
C LEU A 85 -7.54 -5.37 -3.14
N SER A 86 -8.19 -6.27 -3.88
CA SER A 86 -8.88 -7.45 -3.33
C SER A 86 -7.97 -8.29 -2.43
N ASP A 87 -6.71 -8.49 -2.82
CA ASP A 87 -5.75 -9.32 -2.08
C ASP A 87 -5.40 -8.68 -0.74
N LEU A 88 -5.29 -7.34 -0.70
CA LEU A 88 -5.06 -6.60 0.54
C LEU A 88 -6.28 -6.65 1.47
N ILE A 89 -7.50 -6.55 0.92
CA ILE A 89 -8.74 -6.64 1.70
C ILE A 89 -8.87 -8.02 2.34
N GLN A 90 -8.59 -9.09 1.59
CA GLN A 90 -8.62 -10.46 2.11
C GLN A 90 -7.57 -10.66 3.22
N ARG A 91 -6.35 -10.15 3.05
CA ARG A 91 -5.31 -10.18 4.10
C ARG A 91 -5.73 -9.40 5.35
N LEU A 92 -6.46 -8.30 5.19
CA LEU A 92 -6.97 -7.51 6.30
C LEU A 92 -7.97 -8.30 7.15
N GLN A 93 -8.84 -9.09 6.51
CA GLN A 93 -9.78 -9.97 7.22
C GLN A 93 -9.06 -11.00 8.10
N VAL A 94 -7.96 -11.58 7.60
CA VAL A 94 -7.11 -12.49 8.39
C VAL A 94 -6.49 -11.76 9.58
N CYS A 95 -6.05 -10.51 9.41
CA CYS A 95 -5.52 -9.72 10.51
C CYS A 95 -6.56 -9.47 11.62
N TYR A 96 -7.83 -9.20 11.25
CA TYR A 96 -8.90 -9.07 12.23
C TYR A 96 -9.12 -10.36 13.03
N GLN A 97 -9.07 -11.52 12.36
CA GLN A 97 -9.20 -12.82 13.04
C GLN A 97 -8.06 -13.07 14.04
N LEU A 98 -6.82 -12.71 13.67
CA LEU A 98 -5.66 -12.83 14.56
C LEU A 98 -5.78 -11.93 15.79
N THR A 99 -6.30 -10.71 15.61
CA THR A 99 -6.58 -9.78 16.71
C THR A 99 -7.65 -10.35 17.65
N THR A 100 -8.73 -10.93 17.13
CA THR A 100 -9.77 -11.56 17.96
C THR A 100 -9.30 -12.84 18.65
N ALA A 101 -8.29 -13.52 18.10
CA ALA A 101 -7.67 -14.69 18.69
C ALA A 101 -6.58 -14.35 19.74
N GLY A 102 -6.35 -13.06 20.03
CA GLY A 102 -5.36 -12.61 21.01
C GLY A 102 -3.90 -12.67 20.53
N LYS A 103 -3.64 -12.96 19.25
CA LYS A 103 -2.29 -13.04 18.67
C LYS A 103 -1.81 -11.68 18.15
N PHE A 104 -1.62 -10.73 19.05
CA PHE A 104 -1.35 -9.34 18.67
C PHE A 104 0.00 -9.13 17.97
N GLU A 105 1.05 -9.87 18.37
CA GLU A 105 2.37 -9.75 17.72
C GLU A 105 2.31 -10.14 16.23
N GLU A 106 1.71 -11.29 15.92
CA GLU A 106 1.50 -11.74 14.54
C GLU A 106 0.58 -10.78 13.77
N ALA A 107 -0.50 -10.27 14.41
CA ALA A 107 -1.40 -9.32 13.78
C ALA A 107 -0.69 -8.03 13.38
N VAL A 108 0.11 -7.44 14.28
CA VAL A 108 0.88 -6.20 14.02
C VAL A 108 1.87 -6.40 12.88
N GLU A 109 2.57 -7.53 12.83
CA GLU A 109 3.48 -7.84 11.73
C GLU A 109 2.75 -7.92 10.39
N ARG A 110 1.59 -8.59 10.36
CA ARG A 110 0.75 -8.69 9.15
C ARG A 110 0.17 -7.35 8.73
N PHE A 111 -0.25 -6.50 9.67
CA PHE A 111 -0.69 -5.13 9.38
C PHE A 111 0.43 -4.27 8.78
N ARG A 112 1.66 -4.37 9.32
CA ARG A 112 2.82 -3.68 8.74
C ARG A 112 3.09 -4.13 7.31
N LEU A 113 3.02 -5.42 7.01
CA LEU A 113 3.19 -5.93 5.64
C LEU A 113 2.11 -5.41 4.70
N ILE A 114 0.86 -5.30 5.14
CA ILE A 114 -0.23 -4.70 4.37
C ILE A 114 0.08 -3.23 4.07
N LEU A 115 0.49 -2.45 5.08
CA LEU A 115 0.84 -1.03 4.92
C LEU A 115 1.98 -0.83 3.92
N LEU A 116 3.03 -1.65 4.01
CA LEU A 116 4.16 -1.61 3.07
C LEU A 116 3.77 -2.02 1.65
N SER A 117 2.74 -2.85 1.49
CA SER A 117 2.26 -3.31 0.18
C SER A 117 1.38 -2.27 -0.53
N ILE A 118 0.84 -1.27 0.17
CA ILE A 118 -0.06 -0.26 -0.41
C ILE A 118 0.63 0.59 -1.50
N PRO A 119 1.84 1.14 -1.30
CA PRO A 119 2.57 1.86 -2.34
C PRO A 119 2.92 1.02 -3.59
N LEU A 120 2.87 -0.31 -3.46
CA LEU A 120 3.19 -1.26 -4.52
C LEU A 120 1.94 -1.72 -5.29
N LEU A 121 0.79 -1.11 -5.03
CA LEU A 121 -0.44 -1.45 -5.70
C LEU A 121 -0.56 -0.74 -7.04
N VAL A 122 -0.92 -1.49 -8.08
CA VAL A 122 -1.25 -0.94 -9.39
C VAL A 122 -2.76 -0.76 -9.45
N VAL A 123 -3.19 0.50 -9.41
CA VAL A 123 -4.59 0.92 -9.48
C VAL A 123 -4.90 1.29 -10.92
N ASP A 124 -5.86 0.61 -11.55
CA ASP A 124 -6.24 0.91 -12.95
C ASP A 124 -7.33 1.99 -13.07
N ASN A 125 -8.00 2.39 -11.98
CA ASN A 125 -9.15 3.30 -12.04
C ASN A 125 -9.03 4.53 -11.12
N LYS A 126 -9.37 5.73 -11.64
CA LYS A 126 -9.41 7.00 -10.88
C LYS A 126 -10.32 6.94 -9.64
N GLN A 127 -11.29 6.01 -9.61
CA GLN A 127 -12.18 5.77 -8.45
C GLN A 127 -11.47 5.04 -7.29
N GLU A 128 -10.54 4.12 -7.56
CA GLU A 128 -9.78 3.42 -6.51
C GLU A 128 -8.76 4.37 -5.82
N ILE A 129 -8.30 5.41 -6.52
CA ILE A 129 -7.47 6.49 -5.92
C ILE A 129 -8.26 7.26 -4.85
N ALA A 130 -9.58 7.44 -5.04
CA ALA A 130 -10.44 8.07 -4.04
C ALA A 130 -10.59 7.20 -2.79
N GLU A 131 -10.72 5.88 -2.95
CA GLU A 131 -10.82 4.94 -1.83
C GLU A 131 -9.51 4.82 -1.03
N VAL A 132 -8.35 4.79 -1.71
CA VAL A 132 -7.03 4.77 -1.04
C VAL A 132 -6.76 6.09 -0.32
N ARG A 133 -7.12 7.24 -0.90
CA ARG A 133 -7.05 8.55 -0.24
C ARG A 133 -7.99 8.65 0.96
N GLN A 134 -9.22 8.14 0.85
CA GLN A 134 -10.18 8.10 1.95
C GLN A 134 -9.71 7.18 3.09
N ARG A 135 -9.03 6.08 2.78
CA ARG A 135 -8.48 5.16 3.79
C ARG A 135 -7.23 5.73 4.50
N ASN A 136 -6.36 6.44 3.77
CA ASN A 136 -5.26 7.20 4.38
C ASN A 136 -5.75 8.38 5.23
N GLY A 137 -6.89 8.98 4.88
CA GLY A 137 -7.58 9.98 5.72
C GLY A 137 -8.17 9.38 7.00
N LYS A 138 -8.83 8.23 6.92
CA LYS A 138 -9.44 7.54 8.07
C LYS A 138 -8.44 7.06 9.13
N GLY A 139 -7.17 6.84 8.78
CA GLY A 139 -6.11 6.53 9.75
C GLY A 139 -5.58 7.74 10.54
N ARG A 140 -5.73 8.97 10.00
CA ARG A 140 -5.34 10.22 10.67
C ARG A 140 -6.50 10.95 11.34
N SER A 141 -7.73 10.56 11.03
CA SER A 141 -8.94 11.03 11.70
C SER A 141 -9.79 9.82 12.09
N LEU A 142 -9.54 9.25 13.27
CA LEU A 142 -10.65 8.65 14.01
C LEU A 142 -11.40 9.82 14.65
N PRO A 143 -12.60 10.20 14.16
CA PRO A 143 -13.50 11.00 14.95
C PRO A 143 -13.97 10.12 16.11
N LEU A 144 -13.68 10.55 17.33
CA LEU A 144 -14.31 10.04 18.55
C LEU A 144 -15.82 9.94 18.31
N SER A 145 -16.43 8.85 18.78
CA SER A 145 -17.86 8.64 18.60
C SER A 145 -18.64 9.77 19.32
N PRO A 146 -19.84 10.16 18.84
CA PRO A 146 -20.66 11.19 19.50
C PRO A 146 -21.01 10.86 20.96
N THR A 147 -20.90 9.58 21.33
CA THR A 147 -21.09 9.06 22.69
C THR A 147 -19.92 9.45 23.60
N ASP A 148 -18.67 9.35 23.11
CA ASP A 148 -17.45 9.68 23.89
C ASP A 148 -17.28 11.20 24.10
N ARG A 149 -17.87 12.03 23.24
CA ARG A 149 -17.88 13.50 23.41
C ARG A 149 -18.78 13.99 24.55
N ARG A 150 -19.79 13.21 24.94
CA ARG A 150 -20.69 13.60 26.04
C ARG A 150 -20.08 13.27 27.41
N GLU A 151 -19.26 12.22 27.49
CA GLU A 151 -18.59 11.86 28.74
C GLU A 151 -17.42 12.79 29.08
N LEU A 152 -16.67 13.29 28.08
CA LEU A 152 -15.61 14.29 28.30
C LEU A 152 -16.11 15.73 28.55
N GLY A 153 -17.35 16.05 28.17
CA GLY A 153 -17.93 17.38 28.40
C GLY A 153 -18.58 17.56 29.78
N ALA A 154 -18.80 16.46 30.51
CA ALA A 154 -19.44 16.49 31.83
C ALA A 154 -18.46 16.62 33.00
N GLU A 155 -17.16 16.33 32.81
CA GLU A 155 -16.15 16.42 33.88
C GLU A 155 -15.39 17.76 33.94
N ILE A 156 -15.67 18.72 33.04
CA ILE A 156 -14.93 20.00 32.96
C ILE A 156 -15.85 21.20 33.30
N GLY A 157 -16.99 20.96 33.94
CA GLY A 157 -18.06 21.94 34.14
C GLY A 157 -18.44 22.28 35.58
N GLU A 158 -17.66 21.86 36.58
CA GLU A 158 -17.84 22.30 37.98
C GLU A 158 -16.49 22.69 38.59
N GLY A 159 -16.25 24.00 38.75
CA GLY A 159 -15.12 24.50 39.54
C GLY A 159 -14.64 25.92 39.20
N GLY A 160 -15.31 26.93 39.77
CA GLY A 160 -14.78 28.28 40.07
C GLY A 160 -14.63 29.24 38.88
N ASP A 161 -14.90 30.54 38.95
CA ASP A 161 -15.30 31.49 39.99
C ASP A 161 -16.00 32.64 39.21
N ALA A 162 -17.18 33.13 39.56
CA ALA A 162 -17.46 34.07 40.65
C ALA A 162 -16.59 35.35 40.64
N GLU A 163 -17.30 36.48 40.73
CA GLU A 163 -16.86 37.86 41.02
C GLU A 163 -16.27 38.71 39.88
N MET A 164 -16.53 40.03 39.77
CA MET A 164 -17.53 40.97 40.30
C MET A 164 -17.16 42.36 39.70
N GLY A 165 -18.13 43.26 39.52
CA GLY A 165 -17.91 44.72 39.35
C GLY A 165 -17.92 45.18 37.88
N SER A 166 -19.00 45.75 37.31
CA SER A 166 -19.78 46.94 37.68
C SER A 166 -19.03 48.26 37.52
N ARG A 167 -19.67 49.19 36.79
CA ARG A 167 -19.42 50.65 36.65
C ARG A 167 -18.25 51.04 35.73
N ASP A 168 -18.37 51.95 34.76
CA ASP A 168 -19.40 52.94 34.37
C ASP A 168 -19.38 53.11 32.84
#